data_AF-A0A1H7GK12-F1
#
_entry.id   AF-A0A1H7GK12-F1
#
_cell.length_a   1.000
_cell.length_b   1.000
_cell.length_c   1.000
_cell.angle_alpha   90.00
_cell.angle_beta   90.00
_cell.angle_gamma   90.00
#
_symmetry.space_group_name_H-M   'P 1'
#
loop_
_entity.id
_entity.type
_entity.pdbx_description
1 polymer ?
#
loop_
_entity_poly.entity_id
_entity_poly.type
_entity_poly.pdbx_seq_one_letter_code
_entity_poly.pdbx_strand_id
1 'polypeptide(L)'
;MDNTKYLKARERVNEIKIFYGKVSSALFTIAIVASINYYLNEWQSPWFLWVVFGLGISLFIKANKIFNLNPFMNRDWEERKIQEFMKQEENTKRWS
;
A
#
# COMPACT_ATOMS: atom_id res chain seq x y z
N MET A 1 -0.86 -13.95 -25.42
CA MET A 1 0.26 -14.02 -24.45
C MET A 1 0.80 -12.65 -24.06
N ASP A 2 0.79 -11.63 -24.93
CA ASP A 2 1.28 -10.28 -24.55
C ASP A 2 0.35 -9.47 -23.63
N ASN A 3 -0.97 -9.64 -23.76
CA ASN A 3 -1.92 -8.88 -22.94
C ASN A 3 -1.76 -9.13 -21.43
N THR A 4 -1.37 -10.33 -21.00
CA THR A 4 -1.24 -10.65 -19.57
C THR A 4 -0.01 -10.02 -18.94
N LYS A 5 1.13 -9.98 -19.67
CA LYS A 5 2.34 -9.27 -19.22
C LYS A 5 2.11 -7.78 -19.13
N TYR A 6 1.41 -7.21 -20.13
CA TYR A 6 1.06 -5.79 -20.15
C TYR A 6 0.09 -5.41 -19.02
N LEU A 7 -0.95 -6.21 -18.77
CA LEU A 7 -1.90 -6.00 -17.67
C LEU A 7 -1.20 -6.04 -16.30
N LYS A 8 -0.36 -7.05 -16.05
CA LYS A 8 0.42 -7.15 -14.80
C LYS A 8 1.34 -5.94 -14.60
N ALA A 9 2.02 -5.48 -15.64
CA ALA A 9 2.87 -4.30 -15.56
C ALA A 9 2.05 -3.04 -15.24
N ARG A 10 0.88 -2.89 -15.86
CA ARG A 10 -0.03 -1.77 -15.64
C ARG A 10 -0.61 -1.75 -14.23
N GLU A 11 -0.98 -2.89 -13.68
CA GLU A 11 -1.45 -3.01 -12.29
C GLU A 11 -0.38 -2.55 -11.30
N ARG A 12 0.87 -3.01 -11.47
CA ARG A 12 2.00 -2.61 -10.61
C ARG A 12 2.23 -1.10 -10.65
N VAL A 13 2.17 -0.50 -11.84
CA VAL A 13 2.29 0.97 -11.99
C VAL A 13 1.14 1.71 -11.30
N ASN A 14 -0.08 1.17 -11.41
CA ASN A 14 -1.26 1.78 -10.77
C ASN A 14 -1.14 1.75 -9.23
N GLU A 15 -0.70 0.63 -8.66
CA GLU A 15 -0.46 0.51 -7.21
C GLU A 15 0.57 1.51 -6.71
N ILE A 16 1.69 1.65 -7.43
CA ILE A 16 2.74 2.63 -7.11
C ILE A 16 2.17 4.04 -7.18
N LYS A 17 1.37 4.37 -8.21
CA LYS A 17 0.76 5.69 -8.36
C LYS A 17 -0.19 6.03 -7.21
N ILE A 18 -1.03 5.08 -6.79
CA ILE A 18 -1.93 5.24 -5.64
C ILE A 18 -1.14 5.47 -4.35
N PHE A 19 -0.01 4.76 -4.18
CA PHE A 19 0.88 4.94 -3.04
C PHE A 19 1.52 6.31 -2.97
N TYR A 20 2.05 6.81 -4.09
CA TYR A 20 2.56 8.18 -4.16
C TYR A 20 1.49 9.21 -3.78
N GLY A 21 0.23 8.99 -4.14
CA GLY A 21 -0.88 9.83 -3.68
C GLY A 21 -1.11 9.78 -2.16
N LYS A 22 -0.88 8.63 -1.52
CA LYS A 22 -0.93 8.51 -0.06
C LYS A 22 0.29 9.14 0.63
N VAL A 23 1.48 9.02 0.05
CA VAL A 23 2.70 9.68 0.52
C VAL A 23 2.54 11.20 0.47
N SER A 24 2.08 11.75 -0.65
CA SER A 24 1.86 13.19 -0.79
C SER A 24 0.82 13.69 0.22
N SER A 25 -0.30 12.99 0.37
CA SER A 25 -1.31 13.31 1.38
C SER A 25 -0.73 13.28 2.80
N ALA A 26 0.11 12.30 3.14
CA ALA A 26 0.76 12.24 4.45
C ALA A 26 1.72 13.41 4.66
N LEU A 27 2.47 13.82 3.63
CA LEU A 27 3.34 15.00 3.65
C LEU A 27 2.56 16.28 3.93
N PHE A 28 1.41 16.47 3.25
CA PHE A 28 0.50 17.58 3.53
C PHE A 28 -0.02 17.55 4.97
N THR A 29 -0.45 16.38 5.46
CA THR A 29 -0.92 16.25 6.85
C THR A 29 0.18 16.60 7.85
N ILE A 30 1.41 16.12 7.64
CA ILE A 30 2.56 16.44 8.49
C ILE A 30 2.85 17.95 8.45
N ALA A 31 2.80 18.59 7.29
CA ALA A 31 3.02 20.03 7.15
C ALA A 31 1.95 20.85 7.89
N ILE A 32 0.67 20.45 7.81
CA ILE A 32 -0.43 21.09 8.55
C ILE A 32 -0.22 20.93 10.05
N VAL A 33 0.08 19.71 10.51
CA VAL A 33 0.29 19.40 11.93
C VAL A 33 1.52 20.13 12.49
N ALA A 34 2.61 20.21 11.72
CA ALA A 34 3.80 20.96 12.10
C ALA A 34 3.50 22.46 12.21
N SER A 35 2.73 23.01 11.28
CA SER A 35 2.28 24.41 11.33
C SER A 35 1.43 24.67 12.56
N ILE A 36 0.45 23.81 12.85
CA ILE A 36 -0.40 23.91 14.05
C ILE A 36 0.44 23.82 15.33
N ASN A 37 1.42 22.91 15.39
CA ASN A 37 2.28 22.77 16.55
C ASN A 37 3.15 24.01 16.78
N TYR A 38 3.65 24.62 15.70
CA TYR A 38 4.39 25.88 15.77
C TYR A 38 3.53 27.03 16.32
N TYR A 39 2.28 27.14 15.86
CA TYR A 39 1.37 28.22 16.29
C TYR A 39 0.81 28.03 17.71
N LEU A 40 0.59 26.80 18.16
CA LEU A 40 -0.12 26.55 19.43
C LEU A 40 0.79 26.47 20.67
N ASN A 41 2.05 26.04 20.53
CA ASN A 41 2.77 25.52 21.71
C ASN A 41 4.26 25.85 21.81
N GLU A 42 4.85 26.63 20.90
CA GLU A 42 6.29 26.98 20.95
C GLU A 42 7.21 25.79 21.31
N TRP A 43 6.89 24.57 20.84
CA TRP A 43 7.61 23.32 21.14
C TRP A 43 7.50 22.70 22.55
N GLN A 44 6.64 23.20 23.45
CA GLN A 44 6.52 22.64 24.81
C GLN A 44 5.89 21.24 24.88
N SER A 45 5.09 20.82 23.89
CA SER A 45 4.41 19.53 23.90
C SER A 45 4.59 18.80 22.56
N PRO A 46 5.38 17.71 22.49
CA PRO A 46 5.72 17.04 21.24
C PRO A 46 4.63 16.07 20.77
N TRP A 47 3.36 16.49 20.83
CA TRP A 47 2.22 15.64 20.44
C TRP A 47 2.22 15.30 18.94
N PHE A 48 2.83 16.16 18.10
CA PHE A 48 2.99 15.92 16.67
C PHE A 48 3.76 14.62 16.36
N LEU A 49 4.63 14.18 17.27
CA LEU A 49 5.37 12.93 17.12
C LEU A 49 4.44 11.74 16.99
N TRP A 50 3.33 11.70 17.73
CA TRP A 50 2.33 10.63 17.62
C TRP A 50 1.66 10.60 16.25
N VAL A 51 1.42 11.78 15.66
CA VAL A 51 0.81 11.90 14.32
C VAL A 51 1.80 11.45 13.25
N VAL A 52 3.05 11.91 13.33
CA VAL A 52 4.13 11.46 12.43
C VAL A 52 4.35 9.96 12.55
N PHE A 53 4.32 9.42 13.78
CA PHE A 53 4.51 7.99 14.03
C PHE A 53 3.38 7.15 13.42
N GLY A 54 2.12 7.55 13.62
CA GLY A 54 0.96 6.87 13.04
C GLY A 54 0.96 6.90 11.50
N LEU A 55 1.30 8.06 10.91
CA LEU A 55 1.44 8.18 9.45
C LEU A 55 2.61 7.37 8.90
N GLY A 56 3.75 7.38 9.61
CA GLY A 56 4.94 6.61 9.27
C GLY A 56 4.65 5.11 9.26
N ILE A 57 3.98 4.58 10.29
CA ILE A 57 3.57 3.17 10.36
C ILE A 57 2.61 2.81 9.22
N SER A 58 1.61 3.66 8.97
CA SER A 58 0.63 3.43 7.89
C SER A 58 1.29 3.36 6.51
N LEU A 59 2.23 4.27 6.24
CA LEU A 59 3.02 4.26 5.01
C LEU A 59 3.96 3.05 4.95
N PHE A 60 4.61 2.69 6.05
CA PHE A 60 5.52 1.55 6.12
C PHE A 60 4.81 0.23 5.80
N ILE A 61 3.61 -0.01 6.36
CA ILE A 61 2.82 -1.21 6.07
C ILE A 61 2.43 -1.25 4.58
N LYS A 62 1.99 -0.12 4.01
CA LYS A 62 1.64 -0.05 2.59
C LYS A 62 2.85 -0.24 1.67
N ALA A 63 3.98 0.37 2.02
CA ALA A 63 5.23 0.22 1.29
C ALA A 63 5.68 -1.25 1.29
N ASN A 64 5.66 -1.92 2.45
CA ASN A 64 5.98 -3.35 2.55
C ASN A 64 5.12 -4.20 1.61
N LYS A 65 3.82 -3.91 1.54
CA LYS A 65 2.88 -4.60 0.64
C LYS A 65 3.21 -4.38 -0.84
N ILE A 66 3.50 -3.14 -1.25
CA ILE A 66 3.71 -2.79 -2.68
C ILE A 66 5.07 -3.27 -3.18
N PHE A 67 6.11 -3.00 -2.40
CA PHE A 67 7.46 -3.45 -2.72
C PHE A 67 7.63 -4.96 -2.54
N ASN A 68 6.62 -5.64 -1.99
CA ASN A 68 6.63 -7.08 -1.74
C ASN A 68 7.92 -7.48 -1.01
N LEU A 69 8.29 -6.67 -0.01
CA LEU A 69 9.56 -6.75 0.72
C LEU A 69 9.65 -7.99 1.63
N ASN A 70 8.65 -8.87 1.59
CA ASN A 70 8.65 -10.09 2.37
C ASN A 70 9.24 -11.24 1.52
N PRO A 71 10.55 -11.58 1.66
CA PRO A 71 11.16 -12.70 0.94
C PRO A 71 10.49 -14.05 1.23
N PHE A 72 9.65 -14.13 2.28
CA PHE A 72 8.88 -15.31 2.65
C PHE A 72 7.54 -15.45 1.90
N MET A 73 6.96 -14.35 1.41
CA MET A 73 5.68 -14.37 0.69
C MET A 73 5.96 -14.24 -0.81
N ASN A 74 6.62 -15.26 -1.36
CA ASN A 74 6.99 -15.29 -2.76
C ASN A 74 5.75 -15.11 -3.65
N ARG A 75 5.92 -14.34 -4.74
CA ARG A 75 4.94 -14.14 -5.81
C ARG A 75 4.34 -15.47 -6.32
N ASP A 76 5.10 -16.57 -6.18
CA ASP A 76 4.66 -17.94 -6.45
C ASP A 76 3.52 -18.44 -5.55
N TRP A 77 3.43 -18.02 -4.30
CA TRP A 77 2.29 -18.40 -3.44
C TRP A 77 1.02 -17.66 -3.87
N GLU A 78 1.11 -16.36 -4.16
CA GLU A 78 0.00 -15.57 -4.70
C GLU A 78 -0.48 -16.12 -6.04
N GLU A 79 0.44 -16.40 -6.97
CA GLU A 79 0.12 -16.91 -8.29
C GLU A 79 -0.49 -18.32 -8.22
N ARG A 80 -0.01 -19.19 -7.31
CA ARG A 80 -0.64 -20.48 -7.02
C ARG A 80 -2.05 -20.33 -6.45
N LYS A 81 -2.27 -19.42 -5.50
CA LYS A 81 -3.61 -19.22 -4.91
C LYS A 81 -4.61 -18.67 -5.91
N ILE A 82 -4.19 -17.72 -6.77
CA ILE A 82 -5.04 -17.20 -7.85
C ILE A 82 -5.42 -18.31 -8.84
N GLN A 83 -4.46 -19.17 -9.21
CA GLN A 83 -4.78 -20.33 -10.06
C GLN A 83 -5.73 -21.31 -9.38
N GLU A 84 -5.57 -21.55 -8.08
CA GLU A 84 -6.43 -22.43 -7.31
C GLU A 84 -7.88 -21.89 -7.25
N PHE A 85 -8.04 -20.58 -7.04
CA PHE A 85 -9.35 -19.91 -7.08
C PHE A 85 -10.00 -19.97 -8.46
N MET A 86 -9.26 -19.70 -9.55
CA MET A 86 -9.80 -19.80 -10.90
C MET A 86 -10.24 -21.24 -11.23
N LYS A 87 -9.47 -22.25 -10.79
CA LYS A 87 -9.84 -23.67 -10.97
C LYS A 87 -11.08 -24.07 -10.16
N GLN A 88 -11.29 -23.47 -8.99
CA GLN A 88 -12.49 -23.68 -8.18
C GLN A 88 -13.72 -23.03 -8.80
N GLU A 89 -13.60 -21.82 -9.36
CA GLU A 89 -14.69 -21.18 -10.10
C GLU A 89 -15.06 -21.96 -11.37
N GLU A 90 -14.06 -22.43 -12.12
CA GLU A 90 -14.27 -23.20 -13.34
C GLU A 90 -14.92 -24.57 -13.05
N ASN A 91 -14.52 -25.24 -11.97
CA ASN A 91 -15.21 -26.44 -11.51
C ASN A 91 -16.64 -26.13 -11.09
N THR A 92 -16.86 -25.12 -10.24
CA THR A 92 -18.21 -24.75 -9.77
C THR A 92 -19.16 -24.43 -10.93
N LYS A 93 -18.70 -23.75 -11.98
CA LYS A 93 -19.48 -23.49 -13.19
C LYS A 93 -19.76 -24.73 -14.06
N ARG A 94 -18.97 -25.79 -13.94
CA ARG A 94 -19.14 -27.04 -14.69
C ARG A 94 -20.14 -28.00 -14.04
N TRP A 95 -20.43 -27.81 -12.76
CA TRP A 95 -21.40 -28.59 -11.98
C TRP A 95 -22.72 -27.85 -11.72
N SER A 96 -22.87 -26.62 -12.24
CA SER A 96 -24.10 -25.83 -12.32
C SER A 96 -24.68 -25.89 -13.73
#